data_AF-A0A812QBC3-F1
#
_entry.id   AF-A0A812QBC3-F1
#
_cell.length_a   1.000
_cell.length_b   1.000
_cell.length_c   1.000
_cell.angle_alpha   90.00
_cell.angle_beta   90.00
_cell.angle_gamma   90.00
#
_symmetry.space_group_name_H-M   'P 1'
#
loop_
_entity.id
_entity.type
_entity.pdbx_description
1 polymer ?
#
loop_
_entity_poly.entity_id
_entity_poly.type
_entity_poly.pdbx_seq_one_letter_code
_entity_poly.pdbx_strand_id
1 'polypeptide(L)'
;MHKSWVQSIIAASNKEGPRVVSGEHELGFKEMFLQSRALEHSIEVIVSEPSLREHYMDPPTPDDKTSAVACLYELLSKTLAFPAAQWQGLLRVAMSGGLPGEDQTAWITTAITAMKMDWSEEVLYSERKELALRAEFLKQELKQLETGGTDEQNRKRVDTSSHLLRTYDAVRQNLQTSQAQRDEVRHLREQDLQGLQQQIQARMAGLQSFAESCTSQQKDLEGELNQSQDGIKLQLQHMDEVRAGIDKEIDELDERKRQLRIELDTVSRQLDEARMKQKQHMENCDRQRAEFYNTKSALKEKLDAASADGAAKAKEKELLDQTRQLIEETGSALQQTVREQTEDLKQKQAEFQSHFKLLLLDHLRYSEGRAKELQAEAQKAVEAQEPASGAYMESILFTAGSTLPCRPVAHYVHPDPT
;
A
#
# COMPACT_ATOMS: atom_id res chain seq x y z
N MET A 1 -59.73 -45.69 27.47
CA MET A 1 -59.41 -46.68 28.52
C MET A 1 -59.98 -46.24 29.87
N HIS A 2 -59.40 -45.23 30.55
CA HIS A 2 -59.74 -44.81 31.93
C HIS A 2 -61.23 -44.76 32.28
N LYS A 3 -62.08 -44.17 31.43
CA LYS A 3 -63.55 -44.09 31.62
C LYS A 3 -64.20 -45.44 31.96
N SER A 4 -63.76 -46.52 31.30
CA SER A 4 -64.29 -47.88 31.55
C SER A 4 -63.85 -48.39 32.92
N TRP A 5 -62.60 -48.14 33.33
CA TRP A 5 -62.10 -48.56 34.64
C TRP A 5 -62.77 -47.80 35.78
N VAL A 6 -63.00 -46.48 35.62
CA VAL A 6 -63.80 -45.67 36.55
C VAL A 6 -65.21 -46.26 36.70
N GLN A 7 -65.87 -46.60 35.60
CA GLN A 7 -67.20 -47.24 35.63
C GLN A 7 -67.16 -48.61 36.30
N SER A 8 -66.15 -49.45 36.05
CA SER A 8 -66.01 -50.76 36.68
C SER A 8 -65.68 -50.69 38.18
N ILE A 9 -64.92 -49.69 38.65
CA ILE A 9 -64.70 -49.43 40.09
C ILE A 9 -66.00 -49.00 40.77
N ILE A 10 -66.81 -48.16 40.12
CA ILE A 10 -68.11 -47.72 40.63
C ILE A 10 -69.10 -48.91 40.70
N ALA A 11 -69.18 -49.74 39.66
CA ALA A 11 -70.05 -50.93 39.66
C ALA A 11 -69.64 -51.96 40.73
N ALA A 12 -68.34 -52.26 40.85
CA ALA A 12 -67.83 -53.16 41.89
C ALA A 12 -68.14 -52.65 43.31
N SER A 13 -68.16 -51.33 43.53
CA SER A 13 -68.55 -50.72 44.81
C SER A 13 -70.01 -51.01 45.21
N ASN A 14 -70.88 -51.30 44.23
CA ASN A 14 -72.27 -51.72 44.43
C ASN A 14 -72.42 -53.26 44.58
N LYS A 15 -71.32 -54.02 44.57
CA LYS A 15 -71.26 -55.47 44.38
C LYS A 15 -71.70 -55.97 42.99
N GLU A 16 -71.78 -55.09 42.00
CA GLU A 16 -72.16 -55.43 40.62
C GLU A 16 -70.90 -55.65 39.78
N GLY A 17 -70.45 -56.90 39.66
CA GLY A 17 -69.31 -57.23 38.79
C GLY A 17 -68.75 -58.65 38.98
N PRO A 18 -67.84 -59.08 38.10
CA PRO A 18 -67.12 -60.34 38.26
C PRO A 18 -66.19 -60.27 39.48
N ARG A 19 -66.17 -61.36 40.28
CA ARG A 19 -65.18 -61.59 41.34
C ARG A 19 -64.17 -62.63 40.87
N VAL A 20 -62.93 -62.52 41.33
CA VAL A 20 -61.84 -63.47 41.05
C VAL A 20 -61.21 -63.91 42.37
N VAL A 21 -61.08 -65.22 42.59
CA VAL A 21 -60.41 -65.76 43.78
C VAL A 21 -58.90 -65.61 43.62
N SER A 22 -58.25 -64.99 44.61
CA SER A 22 -56.80 -64.76 44.64
C SER A 22 -56.27 -65.13 46.03
N GLY A 23 -55.59 -66.28 46.12
CA GLY A 23 -55.28 -66.90 47.42
C GLY A 23 -56.56 -67.29 48.16
N GLU A 24 -56.72 -66.80 49.39
CA GLU A 24 -57.90 -67.06 50.24
C GLU A 24 -59.04 -66.04 50.06
N HIS A 25 -58.83 -64.98 49.27
CA HIS A 25 -59.77 -63.85 49.16
C HIS A 25 -60.49 -63.77 47.80
N GLU A 26 -61.73 -63.28 47.81
CA GLU A 26 -62.44 -62.87 46.59
C GLU A 26 -62.13 -61.40 46.26
N LEU A 27 -61.44 -61.15 45.16
CA LEU A 27 -61.15 -59.80 44.66
C LEU A 27 -62.28 -59.30 43.75
N GLY A 28 -62.72 -58.06 43.96
CA GLY A 28 -63.52 -57.32 43.00
C GLY A 28 -62.64 -56.56 41.99
N PHE A 29 -63.28 -55.77 41.13
CA PHE A 29 -62.53 -55.03 40.09
C PHE A 29 -61.57 -53.98 40.68
N LYS A 30 -61.93 -53.31 41.78
CA LYS A 30 -61.07 -52.29 42.40
C LYS A 30 -59.79 -52.94 42.96
N GLU A 31 -59.95 -54.08 43.63
CA GLU A 31 -58.86 -54.81 44.29
C GLU A 31 -57.92 -55.40 43.23
N MET A 32 -58.46 -56.01 42.17
CA MET A 32 -57.68 -56.44 41.01
C MET A 32 -56.96 -55.28 40.32
N PHE A 33 -57.62 -54.13 40.15
CA PHE A 33 -57.00 -52.95 39.54
C PHE A 33 -55.84 -52.41 40.38
N LEU A 34 -56.00 -52.35 41.70
CA LEU A 34 -54.97 -51.94 42.65
C LEU A 34 -53.80 -52.95 42.71
N GLN A 35 -54.07 -54.26 42.58
CA GLN A 35 -53.04 -55.29 42.48
C GLN A 35 -52.28 -55.24 41.13
N SER A 36 -52.94 -54.82 40.05
CA SER A 36 -52.33 -54.70 38.71
C SER A 36 -51.43 -53.47 38.55
N ARG A 37 -50.45 -53.51 37.63
CA ARG A 37 -49.66 -52.32 37.22
C ARG A 37 -50.35 -51.45 36.13
N ALA A 38 -51.67 -51.57 35.97
CA ALA A 38 -52.38 -50.91 34.85
C ALA A 38 -52.41 -49.37 34.96
N LEU A 39 -52.43 -48.82 36.17
CA LEU A 39 -52.35 -47.38 36.41
C LEU A 39 -50.94 -46.86 36.09
N GLU A 40 -49.93 -47.56 36.59
CA GLU A 40 -48.51 -47.29 36.42
C GLU A 40 -48.14 -47.23 34.93
N HIS A 41 -48.48 -48.27 34.16
CA HIS A 41 -48.24 -48.29 32.70
C HIS A 41 -49.02 -47.20 31.95
N SER A 42 -50.19 -46.77 32.45
CA SER A 42 -50.93 -45.66 31.83
C SER A 42 -50.22 -44.32 32.03
N ILE A 43 -49.65 -44.07 33.22
CA ILE A 43 -48.83 -42.88 33.50
C ILE A 43 -47.50 -42.94 32.74
N GLU A 44 -46.84 -44.09 32.72
CA GLU A 44 -45.60 -44.36 31.99
C GLU A 44 -45.72 -43.99 30.50
N VAL A 45 -46.79 -44.43 29.83
CA VAL A 45 -47.06 -44.06 28.42
C VAL A 45 -47.35 -42.58 28.24
N ILE A 46 -48.17 -41.96 29.10
CA ILE A 46 -48.49 -40.52 29.00
C ILE A 46 -47.25 -39.64 29.20
N VAL A 47 -46.34 -40.04 30.09
CA VAL A 47 -45.10 -39.29 30.40
C VAL A 47 -43.98 -39.58 29.39
N SER A 48 -43.98 -40.75 28.74
CA SER A 48 -43.07 -41.05 27.63
C SER A 48 -43.36 -40.21 26.38
N GLU A 49 -44.64 -40.02 26.05
CA GLU A 49 -45.08 -39.39 24.80
C GLU A 49 -45.24 -37.86 24.95
N PRO A 50 -44.43 -37.03 24.26
CA PRO A 50 -44.48 -35.57 24.42
C PRO A 50 -45.84 -34.94 24.10
N SER A 51 -46.54 -35.49 23.10
CA SER A 51 -47.88 -35.03 22.67
C SER A 51 -48.98 -35.42 23.67
N LEU A 52 -48.78 -36.48 24.46
CA LEU A 52 -49.66 -36.82 25.57
C LEU A 52 -49.36 -35.96 26.80
N ARG A 53 -48.07 -35.74 27.14
CA ARG A 53 -47.68 -34.85 28.24
C ARG A 53 -48.34 -33.47 28.14
N GLU A 54 -48.29 -32.83 26.98
CA GLU A 54 -48.93 -31.53 26.75
C GLU A 54 -50.44 -31.58 27.02
N HIS A 55 -51.15 -32.62 26.56
CA HIS A 55 -52.59 -32.79 26.76
C HIS A 55 -53.00 -33.12 28.21
N TYR A 56 -52.09 -33.66 29.03
CA TYR A 56 -52.33 -34.00 30.45
C TYR A 56 -51.63 -33.06 31.45
N MET A 57 -50.97 -31.99 30.98
CA MET A 57 -50.23 -31.04 31.82
C MET A 57 -51.15 -30.20 32.73
N ASP A 58 -52.33 -29.84 32.23
CA ASP A 58 -53.31 -29.05 32.96
C ASP A 58 -54.40 -29.93 33.59
N PRO A 59 -54.90 -29.56 34.79
CA PRO A 59 -56.00 -30.25 35.43
C PRO A 59 -57.30 -30.06 34.63
N PRO A 60 -58.22 -31.05 34.67
CA PRO A 60 -59.52 -30.94 34.00
C PRO A 60 -60.33 -29.79 34.62
N THR A 61 -61.16 -29.13 33.82
CA THR A 61 -62.07 -28.11 34.32
C THR A 61 -63.16 -28.73 35.21
N PRO A 62 -63.73 -28.00 36.19
CA PRO A 62 -64.71 -28.58 37.13
C PRO A 62 -65.97 -29.18 36.49
N ASP A 63 -66.32 -28.70 35.29
CA ASP A 63 -67.47 -29.17 34.51
C ASP A 63 -67.16 -30.38 33.62
N ASP A 64 -65.88 -30.62 33.29
CA ASP A 64 -65.47 -31.78 32.49
C ASP A 64 -65.37 -33.04 33.34
N LYS A 65 -66.24 -34.00 33.01
CA LYS A 65 -66.36 -35.31 33.64
C LYS A 65 -66.19 -36.45 32.62
N THR A 66 -65.64 -36.15 31.44
CA THR A 66 -65.71 -37.05 30.28
C THR A 66 -64.46 -37.12 29.41
N SER A 67 -63.55 -36.14 29.45
CA SER A 67 -62.27 -36.23 28.74
C SER A 67 -61.39 -37.35 29.31
N ALA A 68 -60.34 -37.70 28.58
CA ALA A 68 -59.35 -38.67 29.04
C ALA A 68 -58.58 -38.18 30.29
N VAL A 69 -58.38 -36.86 30.42
CA VAL A 69 -57.78 -36.19 31.58
C VAL A 69 -58.71 -36.25 32.79
N ALA A 70 -59.97 -35.85 32.64
CA ALA A 70 -60.98 -35.95 33.70
C ALA A 70 -61.14 -37.39 34.21
N CYS A 71 -61.20 -38.36 33.30
CA CYS A 71 -61.27 -39.78 33.66
C CYS A 71 -60.00 -40.30 34.35
N LEU A 72 -58.81 -39.77 34.03
CA LEU A 72 -57.58 -40.11 34.74
C LEU A 72 -57.55 -39.49 36.14
N TYR A 73 -57.96 -38.22 36.28
CA TYR A 73 -58.00 -37.54 37.57
C TYR A 73 -59.02 -38.16 38.52
N GLU A 74 -60.19 -38.60 38.02
CA GLU A 74 -61.14 -39.37 38.80
C GLU A 74 -60.58 -40.76 39.17
N LEU A 75 -59.90 -41.45 38.25
CA LEU A 75 -59.26 -42.73 38.54
C LEU A 75 -58.20 -42.61 39.64
N LEU A 76 -57.29 -41.64 39.55
CA LEU A 76 -56.29 -41.33 40.58
C LEU A 76 -56.97 -41.00 41.92
N SER A 77 -58.06 -40.21 41.90
CA SER A 77 -58.84 -39.88 43.10
C SER A 77 -59.52 -41.09 43.77
N LYS A 78 -59.72 -42.21 43.06
CA LYS A 78 -60.28 -43.46 43.61
C LYS A 78 -59.22 -44.53 43.92
N THR A 79 -57.94 -44.30 43.60
CA THR A 79 -56.89 -45.33 43.65
C THR A 79 -55.59 -44.89 44.30
N LEU A 80 -55.41 -43.60 44.60
CA LEU A 80 -54.34 -43.08 45.45
C LEU A 80 -54.88 -42.78 46.86
N ALA A 81 -54.08 -43.06 47.89
CA ALA A 81 -54.39 -42.77 49.29
C ALA A 81 -54.20 -41.28 49.68
N PHE A 82 -53.77 -40.44 48.73
CA PHE A 82 -53.31 -39.08 48.96
C PHE A 82 -54.33 -38.04 48.43
N PRO A 83 -54.54 -36.90 49.13
CA PRO A 83 -55.41 -35.83 48.66
C PRO A 83 -55.05 -35.30 47.27
N ALA A 84 -56.08 -34.96 46.47
CA ALA A 84 -55.93 -34.53 45.08
C ALA A 84 -54.87 -33.43 44.88
N ALA A 85 -54.87 -32.40 45.72
CA ALA A 85 -53.92 -31.29 45.64
C ALA A 85 -52.43 -31.70 45.76
N GLN A 86 -52.13 -32.85 46.38
CA GLN A 86 -50.76 -33.33 46.56
C GLN A 86 -50.24 -34.07 45.31
N TRP A 87 -50.98 -35.05 44.81
CA TRP A 87 -50.55 -35.79 43.61
C TRP A 87 -50.69 -35.00 42.30
N GLN A 88 -51.59 -34.01 42.23
CA GLN A 88 -51.71 -33.14 41.06
C GLN A 88 -50.45 -32.30 40.82
N GLY A 89 -49.76 -31.87 41.88
CA GLY A 89 -48.47 -31.18 41.77
C GLY A 89 -47.38 -32.09 41.17
N LEU A 90 -47.28 -33.32 41.67
CA LEU A 90 -46.34 -34.33 41.15
C LEU A 90 -46.63 -34.68 39.69
N LEU A 91 -47.90 -34.85 39.32
CA LEU A 91 -48.31 -35.14 37.94
C LEU A 91 -47.91 -34.00 37.00
N ARG A 92 -48.17 -32.73 37.36
CA ARG A 92 -47.74 -31.57 36.55
C ARG A 92 -46.22 -31.52 36.35
N VAL A 93 -45.43 -31.87 37.37
CA VAL A 93 -43.95 -31.95 37.28
C VAL A 93 -43.49 -33.12 36.41
N ALA A 94 -44.26 -34.21 36.32
CA ALA A 94 -44.02 -35.28 35.35
C ALA A 94 -44.39 -34.88 33.91
N MET A 95 -45.41 -34.04 33.72
CA MET A 95 -45.80 -33.58 32.38
C MET A 95 -44.95 -32.43 31.84
N SER A 96 -44.37 -31.58 32.69
CA SER A 96 -43.58 -30.41 32.26
C SER A 96 -42.22 -30.72 31.62
N GLY A 97 -41.84 -31.99 31.48
CA GLY A 97 -40.64 -32.41 30.73
C GLY A 97 -39.28 -32.02 31.32
N GLY A 98 -39.22 -31.56 32.57
CA GLY A 98 -37.98 -31.10 33.23
C GLY A 98 -36.95 -32.19 33.61
N LEU A 99 -37.14 -33.43 33.14
CA LEU A 99 -36.25 -34.58 33.38
C LEU A 99 -36.06 -35.38 32.07
N PRO A 100 -34.95 -36.13 31.89
CA PRO A 100 -34.82 -37.10 30.81
C PRO A 100 -35.96 -38.12 30.83
N GLY A 101 -36.42 -38.59 29.67
CA GLY A 101 -37.67 -39.35 29.55
C GLY A 101 -37.74 -40.58 30.48
N GLU A 102 -36.75 -41.47 30.41
CA GLU A 102 -36.69 -42.69 31.22
C GLU A 102 -36.57 -42.41 32.73
N ASP A 103 -35.85 -41.34 33.10
CA ASP A 103 -35.76 -40.89 34.49
C ASP A 103 -37.10 -40.35 35.00
N GLN A 104 -37.82 -39.60 34.16
CA GLN A 104 -39.10 -38.98 34.49
C GLN A 104 -40.19 -40.04 34.68
N THR A 105 -40.24 -41.03 33.79
CA THR A 105 -41.20 -42.15 33.86
C THR A 105 -40.92 -43.07 35.04
N ALA A 106 -39.65 -43.40 35.32
CA ALA A 106 -39.27 -44.18 36.50
C ALA A 106 -39.63 -43.47 37.80
N TRP A 107 -39.28 -42.17 37.92
CA TRP A 107 -39.59 -41.35 39.09
C TRP A 107 -41.09 -41.27 39.39
N ILE A 108 -41.92 -40.88 38.40
CA ILE A 108 -43.36 -40.74 38.60
C ILE A 108 -44.04 -42.10 38.83
N THR A 109 -43.57 -43.18 38.20
CA THR A 109 -44.13 -44.52 38.40
C THR A 109 -43.90 -45.01 39.83
N THR A 110 -42.69 -44.83 40.37
CA THR A 110 -42.39 -45.13 41.78
C THR A 110 -43.23 -44.25 42.71
N ALA A 111 -43.37 -42.95 42.43
CA ALA A 111 -44.19 -42.04 43.23
C ALA A 111 -45.69 -42.43 43.22
N ILE A 112 -46.24 -42.77 42.05
CA ILE A 112 -47.61 -43.28 41.90
C ILE A 112 -47.78 -44.59 42.67
N THR A 113 -46.82 -45.51 42.59
CA THR A 113 -46.84 -46.80 43.32
C THR A 113 -46.85 -46.58 44.83
N ALA A 114 -45.98 -45.72 45.36
CA ALA A 114 -45.96 -45.37 46.79
C ALA A 114 -47.25 -44.67 47.26
N MET A 115 -47.88 -43.85 46.39
CA MET A 115 -49.16 -43.19 46.69
C MET A 115 -50.39 -44.09 46.54
N LYS A 116 -50.29 -45.23 45.86
CA LYS A 116 -51.40 -46.13 45.53
C LYS A 116 -52.03 -46.75 46.77
N MET A 117 -53.35 -46.93 46.76
CA MET A 117 -54.07 -47.64 47.82
C MET A 117 -53.65 -49.12 47.83
N ASP A 118 -53.56 -49.71 49.03
CA ASP A 118 -53.28 -51.14 49.17
C ASP A 118 -54.54 -51.96 48.86
N TRP A 119 -54.42 -52.90 47.93
CA TRP A 119 -55.51 -53.79 47.52
C TRP A 119 -55.94 -54.72 48.66
N SER A 120 -55.02 -55.13 49.54
CA SER A 120 -55.30 -56.08 50.62
C SER A 120 -56.02 -55.42 51.80
N GLU A 121 -55.67 -54.17 52.15
CA GLU A 121 -56.43 -53.37 53.12
C GLU A 121 -57.87 -53.07 52.62
N GLU A 122 -58.09 -52.93 51.31
CA GLU A 122 -59.43 -52.79 50.71
C GLU A 122 -60.26 -54.09 50.78
N VAL A 123 -59.62 -55.25 50.58
CA VAL A 123 -60.22 -56.57 50.85
C VAL A 123 -60.60 -56.68 52.33
N LEU A 124 -59.64 -56.45 53.24
CA LEU A 124 -59.84 -56.55 54.68
C LEU A 124 -60.92 -55.57 55.19
N TYR A 125 -60.99 -54.36 54.63
CA TYR A 125 -62.06 -53.40 54.91
C TYR A 125 -63.43 -53.89 54.43
N SER A 126 -63.50 -54.48 53.23
CA SER A 126 -64.73 -55.04 52.65
C SER A 126 -65.25 -56.24 53.46
N GLU A 127 -64.37 -57.18 53.82
CA GLU A 127 -64.66 -58.27 54.74
C GLU A 127 -65.19 -57.77 56.08
N ARG A 128 -64.52 -56.77 56.68
CA ARG A 128 -64.92 -56.18 57.97
C ARG A 128 -66.31 -55.57 57.90
N LYS A 129 -66.67 -54.94 56.78
CA LYS A 129 -68.02 -54.40 56.53
C LYS A 129 -69.06 -55.51 56.42
N GLU A 130 -68.77 -56.63 55.75
CA GLU A 130 -69.68 -57.77 55.67
C GLU A 130 -69.82 -58.51 57.01
N LEU A 131 -68.73 -58.69 57.76
CA LEU A 131 -68.74 -59.26 59.11
C LEU A 131 -69.51 -58.38 60.10
N ALA A 132 -69.38 -57.05 60.03
CA ALA A 132 -70.15 -56.12 60.85
C ALA A 132 -71.66 -56.20 60.55
N LEU A 133 -72.05 -56.23 59.28
CA LEU A 133 -73.45 -56.42 58.88
C LEU A 133 -74.00 -57.78 59.36
N ARG A 134 -73.19 -58.85 59.27
CA ARG A 134 -73.53 -60.18 59.81
C ARG A 134 -73.71 -60.15 61.34
N ALA A 135 -72.86 -59.44 62.07
CA ALA A 135 -72.97 -59.30 63.52
C ALA A 135 -74.26 -58.56 63.91
N GLU A 136 -74.63 -57.47 63.22
CA GLU A 136 -75.90 -56.77 63.48
C GLU A 136 -77.12 -57.64 63.14
N PHE A 137 -77.09 -58.41 62.05
CA PHE A 137 -78.15 -59.37 61.74
C PHE A 137 -78.32 -60.43 62.84
N LEU A 138 -77.21 -61.03 63.31
CA LEU A 138 -77.24 -62.04 64.37
C LEU A 138 -77.72 -61.46 65.71
N LYS A 139 -77.38 -60.21 66.05
CA LYS A 139 -77.95 -59.50 67.21
C LYS A 139 -79.47 -59.32 67.08
N GLN A 140 -79.95 -58.93 65.90
CA GLN A 140 -81.38 -58.75 65.66
C GLN A 140 -82.13 -60.08 65.73
N GLU A 141 -81.56 -61.18 65.22
CA GLU A 141 -82.13 -62.52 65.37
C GLU A 141 -82.16 -62.97 66.85
N LEU A 142 -81.08 -62.77 67.63
CA LEU A 142 -81.08 -63.07 69.06
C LEU A 142 -82.19 -62.31 69.80
N LYS A 143 -82.36 -61.01 69.52
CA LYS A 143 -83.40 -60.17 70.12
C LYS A 143 -84.82 -60.60 69.75
N GLN A 144 -85.02 -61.22 68.58
CA GLN A 144 -86.30 -61.84 68.24
C GLN A 144 -86.53 -63.13 69.04
N LEU A 145 -85.48 -63.97 69.17
CA LEU A 145 -85.53 -65.23 69.91
C LEU A 145 -85.66 -65.07 71.43
N GLU A 146 -85.29 -63.92 72.00
CA GLU A 146 -85.51 -63.57 73.41
C GLU A 146 -87.00 -63.62 73.84
N THR A 147 -87.93 -63.49 72.91
CA THR A 147 -89.38 -63.52 73.17
C THR A 147 -89.97 -64.95 73.22
N GLY A 148 -89.17 -65.98 72.90
CA GLY A 148 -89.60 -67.36 72.76
C GLY A 148 -89.17 -68.27 73.91
N GLY A 149 -90.12 -69.00 74.49
CA GLY A 149 -89.89 -69.89 75.64
C GLY A 149 -89.77 -71.39 75.33
N THR A 150 -89.73 -71.80 74.06
CA THR A 150 -89.65 -73.23 73.70
C THR A 150 -88.22 -73.74 73.61
N ASP A 151 -88.00 -75.05 73.82
CA ASP A 151 -86.67 -75.66 73.76
C ASP A 151 -85.98 -75.51 72.39
N GLU A 152 -86.75 -75.52 71.30
CA GLU A 152 -86.20 -75.29 69.96
C GLU A 152 -85.77 -73.82 69.75
N GLN A 153 -86.49 -72.86 70.34
CA GLN A 153 -86.07 -71.45 70.38
C GLN A 153 -84.82 -71.26 71.25
N ASN A 154 -84.74 -71.94 72.40
CA ASN A 154 -83.55 -71.95 73.26
C ASN A 154 -82.33 -72.52 72.51
N ARG A 155 -82.50 -73.64 71.81
CA ARG A 155 -81.46 -74.26 70.97
C ARG A 155 -81.00 -73.31 69.87
N LYS A 156 -81.92 -72.77 69.07
CA LYS A 156 -81.58 -71.80 68.02
C LYS A 156 -80.88 -70.56 68.59
N ARG A 157 -81.27 -70.08 69.77
CA ARG A 157 -80.60 -68.94 70.44
C ARG A 157 -79.15 -69.26 70.81
N VAL A 158 -78.84 -70.49 71.24
CA VAL A 158 -77.47 -70.95 71.48
C VAL A 158 -76.67 -71.02 70.17
N ASP A 159 -77.25 -71.54 69.09
CA ASP A 159 -76.59 -71.63 67.78
C ASP A 159 -76.33 -70.25 67.17
N THR A 160 -77.31 -69.33 67.16
CA THR A 160 -77.12 -67.94 66.71
C THR A 160 -76.09 -67.20 67.59
N SER A 161 -76.06 -67.45 68.90
CA SER A 161 -75.04 -66.89 69.81
C SER A 161 -73.63 -67.43 69.50
N SER A 162 -73.48 -68.72 69.22
CA SER A 162 -72.22 -69.31 68.77
C SER A 162 -71.75 -68.71 67.44
N HIS A 163 -72.66 -68.50 66.49
CA HIS A 163 -72.34 -67.79 65.24
C HIS A 163 -71.94 -66.33 65.45
N LEU A 164 -72.54 -65.62 66.41
CA LEU A 164 -72.16 -64.25 66.75
C LEU A 164 -70.76 -64.20 67.36
N LEU A 165 -70.42 -65.12 68.28
CA LEU A 165 -69.07 -65.24 68.86
C LEU A 165 -68.01 -65.54 67.79
N ARG A 166 -68.28 -66.47 66.86
CA ARG A 166 -67.39 -66.74 65.71
C ARG A 166 -67.24 -65.52 64.79
N THR A 167 -68.31 -64.76 64.58
CA THR A 167 -68.28 -63.54 63.77
C THR A 167 -67.42 -62.45 64.45
N TYR A 168 -67.52 -62.31 65.77
CA TYR A 168 -66.67 -61.40 66.54
C TYR A 168 -65.20 -61.80 66.52
N ASP A 169 -64.88 -63.10 66.59
CA ASP A 169 -63.48 -63.52 66.49
C ASP A 169 -62.91 -63.30 65.08
N ALA A 170 -63.69 -63.53 64.02
CA ALA A 170 -63.31 -63.17 62.66
C ALA A 170 -63.05 -61.66 62.49
N VAL A 171 -63.88 -60.79 63.10
CA VAL A 171 -63.63 -59.34 63.12
C VAL A 171 -62.33 -59.01 63.87
N ARG A 172 -62.06 -59.68 65.00
CA ARG A 172 -60.81 -59.51 65.77
C ARG A 172 -59.59 -59.91 64.94
N GLN A 173 -59.63 -61.07 64.27
CA GLN A 173 -58.55 -61.54 63.41
C GLN A 173 -58.32 -60.59 62.22
N ASN A 174 -59.37 -60.21 61.48
CA ASN A 174 -59.29 -59.25 60.37
C ASN A 174 -58.73 -57.87 60.80
N LEU A 175 -59.05 -57.39 62.02
CA LEU A 175 -58.45 -56.19 62.59
C LEU A 175 -56.94 -56.36 62.89
N GLN A 176 -56.53 -57.53 63.39
CA GLN A 176 -55.12 -57.83 63.65
C GLN A 176 -54.30 -57.95 62.36
N THR A 177 -54.82 -58.65 61.34
CA THR A 177 -54.20 -58.74 60.01
C THR A 177 -54.07 -57.37 59.36
N SER A 178 -55.14 -56.57 59.38
CA SER A 178 -55.15 -55.19 58.85
C SER A 178 -54.17 -54.26 59.58
N GLN A 179 -53.99 -54.41 60.89
CA GLN A 179 -52.94 -53.67 61.60
C GLN A 179 -51.54 -54.06 61.11
N ALA A 180 -51.23 -55.36 61.07
CA ALA A 180 -49.92 -55.84 60.61
C ALA A 180 -49.62 -55.40 59.16
N GLN A 181 -50.61 -55.55 58.27
CA GLN A 181 -50.55 -55.14 56.87
C GLN A 181 -50.28 -53.62 56.73
N ARG A 182 -50.96 -52.78 57.53
CA ARG A 182 -50.74 -51.33 57.54
C ARG A 182 -49.33 -50.96 58.01
N ASP A 183 -48.80 -51.65 59.02
CA ASP A 183 -47.46 -51.41 59.55
C ASP A 183 -46.37 -51.84 58.54
N GLU A 184 -46.54 -52.98 57.85
CA GLU A 184 -45.65 -53.45 56.78
C GLU A 184 -45.67 -52.50 55.56
N VAL A 185 -46.85 -52.20 55.02
CA VAL A 185 -46.99 -51.29 53.86
C VAL A 185 -46.54 -49.86 54.20
N ARG A 186 -46.69 -49.43 55.45
CA ARG A 186 -46.09 -48.16 55.91
C ARG A 186 -44.56 -48.23 55.82
N HIS A 187 -43.92 -49.28 56.33
CA HIS A 187 -42.46 -49.42 56.27
C HIS A 187 -41.95 -49.44 54.82
N LEU A 188 -42.62 -50.18 53.93
CA LEU A 188 -42.27 -50.24 52.51
C LEU A 188 -42.40 -48.85 51.84
N ARG A 189 -43.53 -48.16 52.02
CA ARG A 189 -43.71 -46.79 51.50
C ARG A 189 -42.70 -45.80 52.08
N GLU A 190 -42.33 -45.93 53.36
CA GLU A 190 -41.36 -45.05 54.01
C GLU A 190 -39.95 -45.26 53.41
N GLN A 191 -39.58 -46.50 53.10
CA GLN A 191 -38.35 -46.84 52.37
C GLN A 191 -38.36 -46.31 50.93
N ASP A 192 -39.45 -46.50 50.18
CA ASP A 192 -39.58 -45.99 48.80
C ASP A 192 -39.50 -44.47 48.74
N LEU A 193 -40.17 -43.77 49.66
CA LEU A 193 -40.14 -42.31 49.77
C LEU A 193 -38.75 -41.78 50.17
N GLN A 194 -38.03 -42.46 51.05
CA GLN A 194 -36.62 -42.14 51.35
C GLN A 194 -35.73 -42.31 50.12
N GLY A 195 -35.92 -43.39 49.35
CA GLY A 195 -35.21 -43.62 48.08
C GLY A 195 -35.47 -42.52 47.05
N LEU A 196 -36.75 -42.15 46.84
CA LEU A 196 -37.15 -41.04 45.98
C LEU A 196 -36.55 -39.70 46.46
N GLN A 197 -36.56 -39.43 47.76
CA GLN A 197 -35.98 -38.21 48.32
C GLN A 197 -34.47 -38.12 48.04
N GLN A 198 -33.73 -39.22 48.22
CA GLN A 198 -32.29 -39.27 47.92
C GLN A 198 -32.02 -39.06 46.43
N GLN A 199 -32.82 -39.66 45.54
CA GLN A 199 -32.69 -39.44 44.09
C GLN A 199 -32.96 -37.98 43.69
N ILE A 200 -33.99 -37.34 44.27
CA ILE A 200 -34.28 -35.91 44.04
C ILE A 200 -33.12 -35.05 44.53
N GLN A 201 -32.61 -35.28 45.74
CA GLN A 201 -31.49 -34.52 46.31
C GLN A 201 -30.20 -34.66 45.48
N ALA A 202 -29.90 -35.87 45.00
CA ALA A 202 -28.76 -36.12 44.11
C ALA A 202 -28.91 -35.38 42.76
N ARG A 203 -30.10 -35.35 42.17
CA ARG A 203 -30.38 -34.57 40.95
C ARG A 203 -30.32 -33.06 41.18
N MET A 204 -30.80 -32.56 42.31
CA MET A 204 -30.68 -31.14 42.65
C MET A 204 -29.22 -30.71 42.76
N ALA A 205 -28.38 -31.48 43.44
CA ALA A 205 -26.94 -31.22 43.51
C ALA A 205 -26.27 -31.30 42.12
N GLY A 206 -26.64 -32.29 41.31
CA GLY A 206 -26.17 -32.43 39.92
C GLY A 206 -26.52 -31.20 39.06
N LEU A 207 -27.79 -30.82 39.02
CA LEU A 207 -28.28 -29.64 38.29
C LEU A 207 -27.64 -28.34 38.78
N GLN A 208 -27.43 -28.19 40.09
CA GLN A 208 -26.75 -27.03 40.66
C GLN A 208 -25.28 -26.98 40.22
N SER A 209 -24.54 -28.09 40.33
CA SER A 209 -23.14 -28.14 39.85
C SER A 209 -23.01 -27.91 38.34
N PHE A 210 -24.00 -28.35 37.55
CA PHE A 210 -24.08 -28.08 36.12
C PHE A 210 -24.32 -26.59 35.84
N ALA A 211 -25.27 -25.96 36.55
CA ALA A 211 -25.52 -24.52 36.42
C ALA A 211 -24.31 -23.67 36.84
N GLU A 212 -23.61 -24.05 37.91
CA GLU A 212 -22.35 -23.43 38.34
C GLU A 212 -21.24 -23.61 37.28
N SER A 213 -21.12 -24.80 36.68
CA SER A 213 -20.17 -25.08 35.59
C SER A 213 -20.47 -24.24 34.32
N CYS A 214 -21.73 -24.19 33.88
CA CYS A 214 -22.15 -23.32 32.77
C CYS A 214 -21.93 -21.84 33.07
N THR A 215 -22.13 -21.41 34.32
CA THR A 215 -21.86 -20.01 34.74
C THR A 215 -20.36 -19.70 34.75
N SER A 216 -19.49 -20.67 35.05
CA SER A 216 -18.04 -20.52 34.86
C SER A 216 -17.69 -20.42 33.39
N GLN A 217 -18.11 -21.39 32.57
CA GLN A 217 -17.83 -21.43 31.15
C GLN A 217 -18.33 -20.17 30.41
N GLN A 218 -19.47 -19.61 30.82
CA GLN A 218 -19.95 -18.32 30.31
C GLN A 218 -18.96 -17.18 30.63
N LYS A 219 -18.48 -17.08 31.88
CA LYS A 219 -17.49 -16.05 32.28
C LYS A 219 -16.15 -16.24 31.57
N ASP A 220 -15.74 -17.48 31.34
CA ASP A 220 -14.50 -17.79 30.62
C ASP A 220 -14.61 -17.32 29.15
N LEU A 221 -15.74 -17.62 28.48
CA LEU A 221 -16.03 -17.15 27.12
C LEU A 221 -16.23 -15.61 27.04
N GLU A 222 -16.86 -14.99 28.04
CA GLU A 222 -16.93 -13.53 28.16
C GLU A 222 -15.53 -12.93 28.35
N GLY A 223 -14.63 -13.61 29.08
CA GLY A 223 -13.24 -13.24 29.25
C GLY A 223 -12.42 -13.31 27.95
N GLU A 224 -12.58 -14.38 27.18
CA GLU A 224 -11.97 -14.54 25.84
C GLU A 224 -12.48 -13.48 24.86
N LEU A 225 -13.79 -13.21 24.86
CA LEU A 225 -14.40 -12.19 24.00
C LEU A 225 -13.86 -10.78 24.31
N ASN A 226 -13.75 -10.42 25.58
CA ASN A 226 -13.18 -9.13 26.00
C ASN A 226 -11.69 -9.00 25.61
N GLN A 227 -10.89 -10.07 25.81
CA GLN A 227 -9.48 -10.08 25.40
C GLN A 227 -9.33 -9.94 23.88
N SER A 228 -10.17 -10.61 23.10
CA SER A 228 -10.22 -10.47 21.63
C SER A 228 -10.59 -9.06 21.21
N GLN A 229 -11.59 -8.45 21.86
CA GLN A 229 -12.02 -7.07 21.61
C GLN A 229 -10.91 -6.05 21.89
N ASP A 230 -10.21 -6.14 23.02
CA ASP A 230 -9.10 -5.24 23.33
C ASP A 230 -7.88 -5.49 22.42
N GLY A 231 -7.62 -6.73 22.01
CA GLY A 231 -6.60 -7.06 21.01
C GLY A 231 -6.88 -6.41 19.64
N ILE A 232 -8.11 -6.52 19.14
CA ILE A 232 -8.56 -5.87 17.89
C ILE A 232 -8.47 -4.35 18.02
N LYS A 233 -8.86 -3.78 19.16
CA LYS A 233 -8.79 -2.34 19.43
C LYS A 233 -7.35 -1.81 19.45
N LEU A 234 -6.41 -2.53 20.05
CA LEU A 234 -4.98 -2.21 20.00
C LEU A 234 -4.43 -2.31 18.57
N GLN A 235 -4.85 -3.32 17.79
CA GLN A 235 -4.46 -3.44 16.39
C GLN A 235 -4.99 -2.27 15.54
N LEU A 236 -6.24 -1.84 15.75
CA LEU A 236 -6.82 -0.66 15.08
C LEU A 236 -6.09 0.63 15.45
N GLN A 237 -5.79 0.85 16.75
CA GLN A 237 -5.00 2.00 17.20
C GLN A 237 -3.62 2.03 16.53
N HIS A 238 -2.93 0.89 16.44
CA HIS A 238 -1.65 0.81 15.75
C HIS A 238 -1.76 1.07 14.23
N MET A 239 -2.86 0.63 13.59
CA MET A 239 -3.12 0.96 12.18
C MET A 239 -3.38 2.45 11.95
N ASP A 240 -4.06 3.13 12.88
CA ASP A 240 -4.25 4.59 12.83
C ASP A 240 -2.93 5.35 13.07
N GLU A 241 -2.06 4.87 13.97
CA GLU A 241 -0.69 5.41 14.15
C GLU A 241 0.16 5.27 12.89
N VAL A 242 0.19 4.08 12.28
CA VAL A 242 0.92 3.81 11.03
C VAL A 242 0.38 4.69 9.90
N ARG A 243 -0.94 4.84 9.80
CA ARG A 243 -1.58 5.73 8.83
C ARG A 243 -1.17 7.19 9.05
N ALA A 244 -1.22 7.70 10.28
CA ALA A 244 -0.80 9.07 10.57
C ALA A 244 0.69 9.32 10.26
N GLY A 245 1.53 8.28 10.39
CA GLY A 245 2.92 8.29 9.92
C GLY A 245 3.05 8.43 8.40
N ILE A 246 2.25 7.66 7.64
CA ILE A 246 2.22 7.71 6.17
C ILE A 246 1.65 9.05 5.67
N ASP A 247 0.56 9.54 6.26
CA ASP A 247 -0.04 10.83 5.89
C ASP A 247 0.98 11.98 6.10
N LYS A 248 1.79 11.92 7.17
CA LYS A 248 2.90 12.85 7.42
C LYS A 248 4.08 12.71 6.43
N GLU A 249 4.43 11.50 6.02
CA GLU A 249 5.46 11.28 4.99
C GLU A 249 5.00 11.85 3.63
N ILE A 250 3.71 11.72 3.30
CA ILE A 250 3.11 12.31 2.10
C ILE A 250 3.22 13.84 2.13
N ASP A 251 2.89 14.50 3.25
CA ASP A 251 3.03 15.96 3.40
C ASP A 251 4.50 16.42 3.22
N GLU A 252 5.47 15.73 3.83
CA GLU A 252 6.90 16.02 3.69
C GLU A 252 7.40 15.84 2.25
N LEU A 253 6.92 14.80 1.55
CA LEU A 253 7.25 14.55 0.15
C LEU A 253 6.61 15.58 -0.79
N ASP A 254 5.38 16.03 -0.53
CA ASP A 254 4.70 17.01 -1.39
C ASP A 254 5.27 18.43 -1.21
N GLU A 255 5.68 18.82 0.00
CA GLU A 255 6.43 20.06 0.22
C GLU A 255 7.82 20.00 -0.43
N ARG A 256 8.53 18.87 -0.35
CA ARG A 256 9.82 18.69 -1.06
C ARG A 256 9.65 18.78 -2.58
N LYS A 257 8.56 18.22 -3.11
CA LYS A 257 8.14 18.31 -4.53
C LYS A 257 7.75 19.74 -4.92
N ARG A 258 7.18 20.54 -4.01
CA ARG A 258 6.93 21.98 -4.20
C ARG A 258 8.24 22.77 -4.27
N GLN A 259 9.18 22.50 -3.36
CA GLN A 259 10.50 23.14 -3.34
C GLN A 259 11.31 22.83 -4.61
N LEU A 260 11.38 21.57 -5.03
CA LEU A 260 12.07 21.16 -6.26
C LEU A 260 11.50 21.81 -7.53
N ARG A 261 10.19 22.13 -7.57
CA ARG A 261 9.58 22.90 -8.66
C ARG A 261 10.07 24.35 -8.67
N ILE A 262 10.18 25.00 -7.52
CA ILE A 262 10.69 26.38 -7.39
C ILE A 262 12.17 26.46 -7.81
N GLU A 263 12.96 25.44 -7.48
CA GLU A 263 14.35 25.32 -7.92
C GLU A 263 14.44 25.13 -9.44
N LEU A 264 13.61 24.24 -10.02
CA LEU A 264 13.54 24.03 -11.47
C LEU A 264 13.11 25.29 -12.23
N ASP A 265 12.11 26.03 -11.74
CA ASP A 265 11.67 27.30 -12.31
C ASP A 265 12.79 28.36 -12.25
N THR A 266 13.52 28.41 -11.14
CA THR A 266 14.69 29.29 -10.97
C THR A 266 15.80 28.98 -11.96
N VAL A 267 16.18 27.70 -12.10
CA VAL A 267 17.19 27.26 -13.06
C VAL A 267 16.73 27.50 -14.51
N SER A 268 15.45 27.32 -14.80
CA SER A 268 14.87 27.59 -16.12
C SER A 268 14.97 29.08 -16.48
N ARG A 269 14.66 29.99 -15.55
CA ARG A 269 14.86 31.43 -15.73
C ARG A 269 16.33 31.79 -15.95
N GLN A 270 17.25 31.19 -15.19
CA GLN A 270 18.69 31.40 -15.37
C GLN A 270 19.18 30.93 -16.75
N LEU A 271 18.65 29.80 -17.25
CA LEU A 271 18.95 29.29 -18.58
C LEU A 271 18.43 30.22 -19.69
N ASP A 272 17.20 30.74 -19.56
CA ASP A 272 16.63 31.67 -20.54
C ASP A 272 17.28 33.06 -20.48
N GLU A 273 17.68 33.54 -19.30
CA GLU A 273 18.57 34.69 -19.17
C GLU A 273 19.90 34.46 -19.88
N ALA A 274 20.52 33.29 -19.71
CA ALA A 274 21.79 32.95 -20.37
C ALA A 274 21.64 32.88 -21.89
N ARG A 275 20.55 32.29 -22.39
CA ARG A 275 20.18 32.26 -23.82
C ARG A 275 19.94 33.68 -24.37
N MET A 276 19.25 34.54 -23.63
CA MET A 276 19.02 35.94 -24.03
C MET A 276 20.33 36.74 -24.05
N LYS A 277 21.21 36.56 -23.06
CA LYS A 277 22.56 37.16 -23.04
C LYS A 277 23.41 36.64 -24.20
N GLN A 278 23.35 35.34 -24.52
CA GLN A 278 24.03 34.75 -25.67
C GLN A 278 23.50 35.33 -27.01
N LYS A 279 22.17 35.46 -27.16
CA LYS A 279 21.54 36.06 -28.34
C LYS A 279 21.96 37.52 -28.50
N GLN A 280 21.88 38.33 -27.45
CA GLN A 280 22.33 39.73 -27.45
C GLN A 280 23.82 39.86 -27.75
N HIS A 281 24.67 38.94 -27.26
CA HIS A 281 26.09 38.93 -27.58
C HIS A 281 26.32 38.61 -29.06
N MET A 282 25.64 37.61 -29.62
CA MET A 282 25.70 37.26 -31.04
C MET A 282 25.21 38.41 -31.93
N GLU A 283 24.08 39.03 -31.61
CA GLU A 283 23.55 40.22 -32.30
C GLU A 283 24.54 41.40 -32.27
N ASN A 284 25.24 41.61 -31.14
CA ASN A 284 26.30 42.61 -31.06
C ASN A 284 27.56 42.24 -31.87
N CYS A 285 27.96 40.97 -31.90
CA CYS A 285 29.07 40.50 -32.73
C CYS A 285 28.76 40.64 -34.22
N ASP A 286 27.54 40.31 -34.66
CA ASP A 286 27.14 40.46 -36.06
C ASP A 286 26.93 41.93 -36.44
N ARG A 287 26.46 42.78 -35.52
CA ARG A 287 26.49 44.24 -35.70
C ARG A 287 27.91 44.78 -35.84
N GLN A 288 28.86 44.36 -34.98
CA GLN A 288 30.27 44.74 -35.09
C GLN A 288 30.91 44.23 -36.39
N ARG A 289 30.53 43.03 -36.86
CA ARG A 289 30.94 42.52 -38.18
C ARG A 289 30.39 43.40 -39.30
N ALA A 290 29.12 43.81 -39.25
CA ALA A 290 28.53 44.72 -40.24
C ALA A 290 29.20 46.10 -40.22
N GLU A 291 29.47 46.67 -39.04
CA GLU A 291 30.24 47.90 -38.86
C GLU A 291 31.67 47.77 -39.45
N PHE A 292 32.33 46.62 -39.25
CA PHE A 292 33.63 46.31 -39.84
C PHE A 292 33.56 46.15 -41.37
N TYR A 293 32.54 45.48 -41.92
CA TYR A 293 32.36 45.36 -43.37
C TYR A 293 32.05 46.73 -44.02
N ASN A 294 31.23 47.56 -43.38
CA ASN A 294 30.90 48.90 -43.86
C ASN A 294 32.12 49.83 -43.83
N THR A 295 32.89 49.84 -42.74
CA THR A 295 34.16 50.61 -42.66
C THR A 295 35.22 50.08 -43.62
N LYS A 296 35.33 48.77 -43.81
CA LYS A 296 36.17 48.15 -44.85
C LYS A 296 35.74 48.56 -46.27
N SER A 297 34.43 48.67 -46.53
CA SER A 297 33.92 49.13 -47.83
C SER A 297 34.24 50.60 -48.06
N ALA A 298 33.98 51.47 -47.09
CA ALA A 298 34.30 52.91 -47.18
C ALA A 298 35.81 53.19 -47.28
N LEU A 299 36.65 52.34 -46.69
CA LEU A 299 38.11 52.38 -46.89
C LEU A 299 38.51 51.88 -48.29
N LYS A 300 37.77 50.94 -48.88
CA LYS A 300 38.00 50.49 -50.26
C LYS A 300 37.60 51.56 -51.27
N GLU A 301 36.45 52.22 -51.11
CA GLU A 301 36.06 53.35 -51.96
C GLU A 301 37.09 54.49 -51.91
N LYS A 302 37.68 54.77 -50.74
CA LYS A 302 38.80 55.72 -50.61
C LYS A 302 40.09 55.25 -51.30
N LEU A 303 40.34 53.94 -51.37
CA LEU A 303 41.48 53.36 -52.08
C LEU A 303 41.30 53.43 -53.61
N ASP A 304 40.09 53.14 -54.07
CA ASP A 304 39.73 53.17 -55.49
C ASP A 304 39.71 54.63 -56.00
N ALA A 305 39.21 55.59 -55.20
CA ALA A 305 39.30 57.03 -55.48
C ALA A 305 40.73 57.57 -55.53
N ALA A 306 41.64 57.08 -54.65
CA ALA A 306 43.05 57.45 -54.68
C ALA A 306 43.81 56.84 -55.86
N SER A 307 43.33 55.72 -56.43
CA SER A 307 43.99 55.02 -57.53
C SER A 307 43.77 55.69 -58.89
N ALA A 308 42.74 56.53 -59.04
CA ALA A 308 42.45 57.25 -60.29
C ALA A 308 43.40 58.44 -60.56
N ASP A 309 43.90 59.10 -59.52
CA ASP A 309 44.78 60.29 -59.63
C ASP A 309 46.25 59.92 -59.91
N GLY A 310 46.67 58.70 -59.54
CA GLY A 310 48.06 58.24 -59.68
C GLY A 310 48.52 57.96 -61.12
N ALA A 311 47.60 57.66 -62.04
CA ALA A 311 47.95 57.23 -63.40
C ALA A 311 48.59 58.34 -64.26
N ALA A 312 48.34 59.61 -63.94
CA ALA A 312 48.81 60.76 -64.73
C ALA A 312 50.29 61.15 -64.50
N LYS A 313 50.95 60.65 -63.45
CA LYS A 313 52.32 61.04 -63.07
C LYS A 313 53.38 59.94 -63.17
N ALA A 314 53.03 58.79 -63.77
CA ALA A 314 53.94 57.66 -63.92
C ALA A 314 55.03 57.83 -65.01
N LYS A 315 54.91 58.84 -65.90
CA LYS A 315 55.80 59.02 -67.07
C LYS A 315 56.92 60.05 -66.89
N GLU A 316 57.00 60.68 -65.72
CA GLU A 316 57.98 61.74 -65.40
C GLU A 316 59.16 61.22 -64.57
N LYS A 317 59.03 60.02 -63.97
CA LYS A 317 60.06 59.42 -63.11
C LYS A 317 61.21 58.76 -63.87
N GLU A 318 60.93 58.17 -65.04
CA GLU A 318 61.90 57.41 -65.84
C GLU A 318 63.04 58.28 -66.42
N LEU A 319 62.79 59.58 -66.61
CA LEU A 319 63.79 60.57 -67.05
C LEU A 319 64.71 61.09 -65.94
N LEU A 320 64.29 60.98 -64.67
CA LEU A 320 65.06 61.53 -63.53
C LEU A 320 66.20 60.61 -63.10
N ASP A 321 66.05 59.29 -63.19
CA ASP A 321 67.12 58.36 -62.79
C ASP A 321 68.25 58.31 -63.84
N GLN A 322 67.95 58.50 -65.14
CA GLN A 322 68.98 58.71 -66.18
C GLN A 322 69.75 60.03 -65.99
N THR A 323 69.07 61.08 -65.51
CA THR A 323 69.70 62.38 -65.23
C THR A 323 70.66 62.31 -64.02
N ARG A 324 70.43 61.38 -63.08
CA ARG A 324 71.21 61.28 -61.84
C ARG A 324 72.60 60.69 -62.04
N GLN A 325 72.73 59.70 -62.92
CA GLN A 325 74.00 59.00 -63.19
C GLN A 325 75.00 59.86 -64.00
N LEU A 326 74.50 60.72 -64.90
CA LEU A 326 75.32 61.64 -65.70
C LEU A 326 76.00 62.76 -64.88
N ILE A 327 75.48 63.09 -63.70
CA ILE A 327 75.97 64.22 -62.89
C ILE A 327 77.25 63.88 -62.11
N GLU A 328 77.39 62.63 -61.62
CA GLU A 328 78.57 62.22 -60.85
C GLU A 328 79.78 61.89 -61.76
N GLU A 329 79.54 61.36 -62.97
CA GLU A 329 80.60 61.10 -63.96
C GLU A 329 81.10 62.40 -64.62
N THR A 330 80.25 63.41 -64.83
CA THR A 330 80.68 64.71 -65.40
C THR A 330 81.41 65.58 -64.37
N GLY A 331 81.06 65.47 -63.08
CA GLY A 331 81.66 66.28 -62.01
C GLY A 331 83.16 65.99 -61.77
N SER A 332 83.57 64.73 -61.91
CA SER A 332 84.98 64.32 -61.78
C SER A 332 85.82 64.78 -62.98
N ALA A 333 85.32 64.57 -64.21
CA ALA A 333 85.97 64.98 -65.45
C ALA A 333 86.25 66.50 -65.50
N LEU A 334 85.31 67.33 -65.02
CA LEU A 334 85.45 68.79 -65.07
C LEU A 334 86.49 69.33 -64.07
N GLN A 335 86.62 68.77 -62.87
CA GLN A 335 87.66 69.18 -61.91
C GLN A 335 89.06 68.73 -62.30
N GLN A 336 89.19 67.63 -63.06
CA GLN A 336 90.47 67.16 -63.55
C GLN A 336 90.94 67.99 -64.76
N THR A 337 90.08 68.17 -65.77
CA THR A 337 90.39 68.94 -66.99
C THR A 337 90.86 70.37 -66.70
N VAL A 338 90.24 71.06 -65.73
CA VAL A 338 90.61 72.45 -65.37
C VAL A 338 91.94 72.53 -64.61
N ARG A 339 92.34 71.49 -63.85
CA ARG A 339 93.69 71.43 -63.27
C ARG A 339 94.74 71.14 -64.34
N GLU A 340 94.50 70.16 -65.19
CA GLU A 340 95.44 69.72 -66.22
C GLU A 340 95.70 70.82 -67.25
N GLN A 341 94.67 71.55 -67.70
CA GLN A 341 94.85 72.71 -68.60
C GLN A 341 95.53 73.91 -67.92
N THR A 342 95.52 74.02 -66.59
CA THR A 342 96.20 75.12 -65.87
C THR A 342 97.68 74.83 -65.63
N GLU A 343 98.07 73.57 -65.41
CA GLU A 343 99.49 73.18 -65.37
C GLU A 343 100.09 73.01 -66.76
N ASP A 344 99.36 72.48 -67.75
CA ASP A 344 99.85 72.36 -69.14
C ASP A 344 100.18 73.73 -69.75
N LEU A 345 99.45 74.79 -69.38
CA LEU A 345 99.78 76.18 -69.76
C LEU A 345 101.07 76.69 -69.10
N LYS A 346 101.37 76.34 -67.85
CA LYS A 346 102.64 76.69 -67.19
C LYS A 346 103.80 75.86 -67.73
N GLN A 347 103.59 74.57 -67.92
CA GLN A 347 104.59 73.65 -68.44
C GLN A 347 104.94 74.01 -69.88
N LYS A 348 103.96 74.28 -70.75
CA LYS A 348 104.23 74.77 -72.10
C LYS A 348 104.83 76.18 -72.12
N GLN A 349 104.59 77.03 -71.11
CA GLN A 349 105.31 78.30 -70.96
C GLN A 349 106.81 78.08 -70.62
N ALA A 350 107.14 77.07 -69.80
CA ALA A 350 108.52 76.69 -69.51
C ALA A 350 109.19 75.95 -70.69
N GLU A 351 108.48 75.06 -71.37
CA GLU A 351 108.95 74.37 -72.58
C GLU A 351 109.15 75.36 -73.73
N PHE A 352 108.30 76.38 -73.88
CA PHE A 352 108.51 77.46 -74.85
C PHE A 352 109.77 78.28 -74.51
N GLN A 353 110.06 78.56 -73.24
CA GLN A 353 111.35 79.18 -72.85
C GLN A 353 112.57 78.27 -73.10
N SER A 354 112.40 76.95 -72.97
CA SER A 354 113.45 75.96 -73.29
C SER A 354 113.69 75.84 -74.81
N HIS A 355 112.64 75.70 -75.62
CA HIS A 355 112.71 75.70 -77.07
C HIS A 355 113.16 77.05 -77.64
N PHE A 356 112.80 78.19 -77.04
CA PHE A 356 113.31 79.51 -77.43
C PHE A 356 114.81 79.69 -77.09
N LYS A 357 115.37 78.88 -76.18
CA LYS A 357 116.81 78.81 -75.94
C LYS A 357 117.53 77.88 -76.93
N LEU A 358 116.88 76.80 -77.37
CA LEU A 358 117.36 75.94 -78.47
C LEU A 358 117.30 76.65 -79.84
N LEU A 359 116.27 77.47 -80.05
CA LEU A 359 116.10 78.36 -81.22
C LEU A 359 117.33 79.23 -81.50
N LEU A 360 118.09 79.60 -80.44
CA LEU A 360 119.32 80.38 -80.57
C LEU A 360 120.56 79.53 -80.84
N LEU A 361 120.60 78.25 -80.43
CA LEU A 361 121.79 77.40 -80.61
C LEU A 361 121.83 76.69 -81.96
N ASP A 362 120.74 76.07 -82.39
CA ASP A 362 120.73 75.41 -83.71
C ASP A 362 120.64 76.42 -84.87
N HIS A 363 120.17 77.65 -84.63
CA HIS A 363 120.26 78.74 -85.61
C HIS A 363 121.70 79.31 -85.74
N LEU A 364 122.52 79.22 -84.69
CA LEU A 364 123.98 79.45 -84.78
C LEU A 364 124.69 78.32 -85.54
N ARG A 365 124.28 77.05 -85.37
CA ARG A 365 124.79 75.94 -86.20
C ARG A 365 124.39 76.05 -87.67
N TYR A 366 123.17 76.50 -87.95
CA TYR A 366 122.68 76.83 -89.30
C TYR A 366 123.50 77.95 -90.00
N SER A 367 124.21 78.79 -89.23
CA SER A 367 125.15 79.78 -89.77
C SER A 367 126.61 79.29 -89.83
N GLU A 368 127.06 78.44 -88.90
CA GLU A 368 128.43 77.89 -88.93
C GLU A 368 128.63 76.78 -89.98
N GLY A 369 127.71 75.81 -90.08
CA GLY A 369 127.82 74.70 -91.03
C GLY A 369 127.77 75.18 -92.48
N ARG A 370 126.84 76.11 -92.75
CA ARG A 370 126.67 76.76 -94.06
C ARG A 370 127.89 77.58 -94.50
N ALA A 371 128.72 78.05 -93.57
CA ALA A 371 129.99 78.70 -93.89
C ALA A 371 131.07 77.68 -94.30
N LYS A 372 131.11 76.50 -93.66
CA LYS A 372 132.10 75.44 -93.94
C LYS A 372 131.85 74.71 -95.26
N GLU A 373 130.60 74.46 -95.63
CA GLU A 373 130.27 73.80 -96.90
C GLU A 373 130.53 74.71 -98.11
N LEU A 374 130.17 76.00 -98.01
CA LEU A 374 130.55 77.03 -99.00
C LEU A 374 132.08 77.19 -99.14
N GLN A 375 132.85 76.87 -98.09
CA GLN A 375 134.31 76.88 -98.12
C GLN A 375 134.88 75.60 -98.77
N ALA A 376 134.30 74.44 -98.48
CA ALA A 376 134.79 73.13 -98.95
C ALA A 376 134.51 72.85 -100.44
N GLU A 377 133.36 73.27 -100.98
CA GLU A 377 133.03 73.01 -102.39
C GLU A 377 133.35 74.17 -103.34
N ALA A 378 133.67 75.36 -102.81
CA ALA A 378 134.51 76.32 -103.51
C ALA A 378 135.93 75.78 -103.81
N GLN A 379 136.42 74.78 -103.06
CA GLN A 379 137.67 74.08 -103.40
C GLN A 379 137.46 73.00 -104.49
N LYS A 380 136.35 72.24 -104.46
CA LYS A 380 136.05 71.29 -105.55
C LYS A 380 135.78 71.97 -106.90
N ALA A 381 135.29 73.21 -106.89
CA ALA A 381 135.19 74.04 -108.09
C ALA A 381 136.56 74.42 -108.71
N VAL A 382 137.68 74.09 -108.05
CA VAL A 382 139.05 74.44 -108.45
C VAL A 382 139.91 73.20 -108.80
N GLU A 383 139.58 72.01 -108.32
CA GLU A 383 140.41 70.81 -108.53
C GLU A 383 140.04 69.94 -109.74
N ALA A 384 138.90 70.19 -110.42
CA ALA A 384 138.63 69.62 -111.76
C ALA A 384 137.60 70.47 -112.55
N GLN A 385 137.79 70.89 -113.81
CA GLN A 385 138.87 70.67 -114.79
C GLN A 385 139.23 69.18 -115.02
N GLU A 386 138.63 68.43 -115.96
CA GLU A 386 137.74 68.72 -117.10
C GLU A 386 136.87 67.45 -117.38
N PRO A 387 135.84 67.46 -118.28
CA PRO A 387 134.87 68.51 -118.61
C PRO A 387 133.38 68.02 -118.68
N ALA A 388 132.48 69.00 -118.88
CA ALA A 388 131.19 68.94 -119.62
C ALA A 388 129.83 68.68 -118.91
N SER A 389 128.88 69.60 -119.19
CA SER A 389 127.40 69.52 -119.09
C SER A 389 126.74 69.37 -117.70
N GLY A 390 125.72 70.15 -117.30
CA GLY A 390 125.06 71.30 -117.95
C GLY A 390 123.71 71.68 -117.31
N ALA A 391 123.17 72.86 -117.68
CA ALA A 391 121.79 73.37 -117.41
C ALA A 391 121.37 73.84 -115.99
N TYR A 392 120.99 75.14 -115.90
CA TYR A 392 119.79 75.74 -115.25
C TYR A 392 119.42 75.43 -113.76
N MET A 393 118.90 76.34 -112.91
CA MET A 393 118.54 77.78 -113.03
C MET A 393 118.54 78.49 -111.64
N GLU A 394 118.27 79.79 -111.65
CA GLU A 394 117.92 80.80 -110.61
C GLU A 394 117.51 80.32 -109.18
N SER A 395 117.82 81.03 -108.07
CA SER A 395 117.56 82.45 -107.69
C SER A 395 116.06 82.77 -107.46
N ILE A 396 115.60 83.68 -106.57
CA ILE A 396 116.25 84.50 -105.53
C ILE A 396 115.19 84.97 -104.49
N LEU A 397 115.67 85.65 -103.44
CA LEU A 397 115.01 86.49 -102.40
C LEU A 397 113.67 87.18 -102.80
N PHE A 398 112.78 87.63 -101.89
CA PHE A 398 112.97 88.87 -101.07
C PHE A 398 112.04 88.99 -99.83
N THR A 399 111.78 90.21 -99.32
CA THR A 399 111.59 90.49 -97.87
C THR A 399 110.26 91.16 -97.42
N ALA A 400 109.89 90.90 -96.15
CA ALA A 400 109.36 91.83 -95.11
C ALA A 400 108.11 92.75 -95.36
N GLY A 401 107.24 92.91 -94.33
CA GLY A 401 106.18 93.94 -94.33
C GLY A 401 105.24 93.94 -93.10
N SER A 402 105.12 95.07 -92.41
CA SER A 402 104.53 95.31 -91.08
C SER A 402 102.98 95.47 -90.96
N THR A 403 102.46 95.32 -89.72
CA THR A 403 101.40 96.13 -89.02
C THR A 403 99.86 96.01 -89.31
N LEU A 404 99.07 96.50 -88.32
CA LEU A 404 97.66 97.01 -88.30
C LEU A 404 96.50 96.16 -87.66
N PRO A 405 95.35 96.78 -87.21
CA PRO A 405 94.46 96.28 -86.12
C PRO A 405 92.91 96.36 -86.42
N CYS A 406 92.03 96.42 -85.38
CA CYS A 406 90.67 97.08 -85.29
C CYS A 406 89.36 96.28 -84.93
N ARG A 407 88.68 96.72 -83.84
CA ARG A 407 87.25 97.18 -83.68
C ARG A 407 86.01 96.21 -83.96
N PRO A 408 84.68 96.61 -84.02
CA PRO A 408 83.54 95.89 -83.36
C PRO A 408 82.22 95.64 -84.21
N VAL A 409 81.07 95.26 -83.60
CA VAL A 409 79.67 95.27 -84.21
C VAL A 409 78.51 95.29 -83.16
N ALA A 410 77.21 95.47 -83.53
CA ALA A 410 76.03 95.57 -82.61
C ALA A 410 74.60 95.31 -83.23
N HIS A 411 73.52 95.44 -82.42
CA HIS A 411 72.03 95.37 -82.69
C HIS A 411 71.39 93.94 -82.77
N TYR A 412 70.06 93.64 -82.72
CA TYR A 412 68.71 94.26 -82.97
C TYR A 412 67.61 93.54 -82.10
N VAL A 413 66.26 93.77 -82.05
CA VAL A 413 65.31 94.95 -81.96
C VAL A 413 63.84 94.43 -81.64
N HIS A 414 62.86 95.32 -81.32
CA HIS A 414 61.38 95.10 -81.10
C HIS A 414 60.60 94.72 -82.40
N PRO A 415 59.23 94.60 -82.53
CA PRO A 415 58.10 95.10 -81.70
C PRO A 415 56.86 94.15 -81.49
N ASP A 416 55.82 94.70 -80.84
CA ASP A 416 54.37 94.33 -80.87
C ASP A 416 53.74 94.55 -82.30
N PRO A 417 52.47 94.17 -82.65
CA PRO A 417 51.24 94.25 -81.81
C PRO A 417 50.08 93.25 -82.08
N THR A 418 48.91 93.58 -81.49
CA THR A 418 47.51 93.10 -81.67
C THR A 418 47.15 91.70 -81.21
#